data_AF-A0A920VTM0-F1
#
_entry.id   AF-A0A920VTM0-F1
#
_cell.length_a   1.000
_cell.length_b   1.000
_cell.length_c   1.000
_cell.angle_alpha   90.00
_cell.angle_beta   90.00
_cell.angle_gamma   90.00
#
_symmetry.space_group_name_H-M   'P 1'
#
loop_
_entity.id
_entity.type
_entity.pdbx_description
1 polymer ?
#
loop_
_entity_poly.entity_id
_entity_poly.type
_entity_poly.pdbx_seq_one_letter_code
_entity_poly.pdbx_strand_id
1 'polypeptide(L)'
;MKLDKYFQKHIFDLWAWRTQAFLGKEKVDRLASLYEQHPRRDLFWLTRWSKTPELKKREMLSGGGGLYRHVRLLSFLFYVVESGRTEAPESLDEDACMMASNHLPDNKDLTEMSQSGFSETTYQGVGFGLGFSVILDPVKTQSLTGIGEYGWGGAASTVFWVNPKEEMVVIFLTQLLPSSTYQVRRELRPFDLFFVDA
;
A
#
# COMPACT_ATOMS: atom_id res chain seq x y z
N MET A 1 -23.30 10.88 -3.74
CA MET A 1 -22.96 10.21 -2.46
C MET A 1 -21.58 10.68 -2.02
N LYS A 2 -21.32 10.92 -0.73
CA LYS A 2 -19.96 11.28 -0.25
C LYS A 2 -19.04 10.05 -0.27
N LEU A 3 -17.73 10.26 -0.41
CA LEU A 3 -16.74 9.17 -0.58
C LEU A 3 -16.74 8.18 0.59
N ASP A 4 -16.86 8.66 1.83
CA ASP A 4 -16.98 7.83 3.03
C ASP A 4 -18.19 6.89 2.99
N LYS A 5 -19.33 7.39 2.50
CA LYS A 5 -20.56 6.61 2.33
C LYS A 5 -20.45 5.63 1.17
N TYR A 6 -19.77 6.01 0.09
CA TYR A 6 -19.50 5.11 -1.01
C TYR A 6 -18.63 3.94 -0.56
N PHE A 7 -17.48 4.20 0.06
CA PHE A 7 -16.60 3.14 0.55
C PHE A 7 -17.26 2.28 1.62
N GLN A 8 -18.06 2.86 2.52
CA GLN A 8 -18.79 2.06 3.51
C GLN A 8 -19.72 1.06 2.81
N LYS A 9 -20.58 1.54 1.91
CA LYS A 9 -21.59 0.70 1.24
C LYS A 9 -21.00 -0.33 0.27
N HIS A 10 -20.01 0.08 -0.52
CA HIS A 10 -19.53 -0.70 -1.67
C HIS A 10 -18.22 -1.43 -1.42
N ILE A 11 -17.54 -1.17 -0.31
CA ILE A 11 -16.29 -1.84 0.04
C ILE A 11 -16.44 -2.45 1.44
N PHE A 12 -16.63 -1.65 2.48
CA PHE A 12 -16.46 -2.13 3.86
C PHE A 12 -17.63 -3.00 4.37
N ASP A 13 -18.86 -2.70 3.97
CA ASP A 13 -20.04 -3.46 4.40
C ASP A 13 -20.07 -4.86 3.77
N LEU A 14 -19.50 -5.03 2.55
CA LEU A 14 -19.41 -6.33 1.87
C LEU A 14 -18.64 -7.37 2.70
N TRP A 15 -17.68 -6.92 3.50
CA TRP A 15 -16.80 -7.79 4.28
C TRP A 15 -17.16 -7.82 5.78
N ALA A 16 -18.36 -7.33 6.15
CA ALA A 16 -18.83 -7.23 7.53
C ALA A 16 -17.85 -6.49 8.47
N TRP A 17 -17.05 -5.57 7.93
CA TRP A 17 -16.01 -4.88 8.70
C TRP A 17 -16.59 -3.75 9.55
N ARG A 18 -16.40 -3.86 10.88
CA ARG A 18 -16.84 -2.83 11.84
C ARG A 18 -15.87 -1.64 11.97
N THR A 19 -15.24 -1.20 10.86
CA THR A 19 -14.28 -0.08 10.88
C THR A 19 -14.68 1.05 9.91
N GLN A 20 -14.56 2.30 10.37
CA GLN A 20 -15.04 3.50 9.66
C GLN A 20 -13.95 4.10 8.78
N ALA A 21 -14.27 4.46 7.52
CA ALA A 21 -13.39 5.04 6.48
C ALA A 21 -12.43 6.12 7.01
N PHE A 22 -13.00 7.05 7.75
CA PHE A 22 -12.32 8.20 8.32
C PHE A 22 -12.61 8.19 9.82
N LEU A 23 -11.57 8.35 10.64
CA LEU A 23 -11.67 8.15 12.09
C LEU A 23 -12.59 9.22 12.71
N GLY A 24 -13.55 8.79 13.54
CA GLY A 24 -14.23 9.66 14.49
C GLY A 24 -13.37 9.94 15.71
N LYS A 25 -13.73 10.98 16.48
CA LYS A 25 -13.00 11.41 17.69
C LYS A 25 -12.91 10.31 18.76
N GLU A 26 -13.83 9.35 18.73
CA GLU A 26 -13.98 8.26 19.69
C GLU A 26 -12.92 7.14 19.57
N LYS A 27 -12.06 7.16 18.54
CA LYS A 27 -11.01 6.12 18.33
C LYS A 27 -9.58 6.66 18.38
N VAL A 28 -9.40 7.91 18.75
CA VAL A 28 -8.09 8.60 18.75
C VAL A 28 -7.07 7.90 19.64
N ASP A 29 -7.51 7.34 20.76
CA ASP A 29 -6.62 6.65 21.71
C ASP A 29 -5.99 5.36 21.15
N ARG A 30 -6.52 4.84 20.04
CA ARG A 30 -6.01 3.65 19.35
C ARG A 30 -5.04 3.98 18.21
N LEU A 31 -4.83 5.26 17.90
CA LEU A 31 -3.92 5.65 16.83
C LEU A 31 -2.47 5.53 17.28
N ALA A 32 -1.69 4.77 16.52
CA ALA A 32 -0.24 4.75 16.65
C ALA A 32 0.32 6.16 16.41
N SER A 33 1.30 6.56 17.20
CA SER A 33 1.92 7.89 17.04
C SER A 33 2.69 7.96 15.72
N LEU A 34 2.70 9.13 15.09
CA LEU A 34 3.41 9.40 13.85
C LEU A 34 4.73 10.09 14.13
N TYR A 35 5.80 9.61 13.53
CA TYR A 35 7.14 10.15 13.66
C TYR A 35 7.55 10.81 12.36
N GLU A 36 8.20 11.97 12.42
CA GLU A 36 8.74 12.66 11.24
C GLU A 36 10.21 13.01 11.47
N GLN A 37 11.07 12.69 10.50
CA GLN A 37 12.50 12.96 10.60
C GLN A 37 12.76 14.47 10.72
N HIS A 38 13.51 14.86 11.76
CA HIS A 38 13.90 16.24 11.95
C HIS A 38 14.91 16.66 10.87
N PRO A 39 14.71 17.77 10.12
CA PRO A 39 15.57 18.14 8.98
C PRO A 39 17.05 18.43 9.31
N ARG A 40 17.38 18.61 10.60
CA ARG A 40 18.69 19.09 11.08
C ARG A 40 19.29 18.26 12.23
N ARG A 41 18.67 17.15 12.62
CA ARG A 41 19.11 16.34 13.76
C ARG A 41 18.78 14.87 13.50
N ASP A 42 19.52 13.95 14.10
CA ASP A 42 19.17 12.52 14.18
C ASP A 42 18.00 12.28 15.18
N LEU A 43 17.03 13.19 15.21
CA LEU A 43 15.86 13.15 16.10
C LEU A 43 14.59 13.09 15.27
N PHE A 44 13.51 12.60 15.88
CA PHE A 44 12.18 12.54 15.27
C PHE A 44 11.23 13.49 15.98
N TRP A 45 10.41 14.21 15.21
CA TRP A 45 9.21 14.85 15.73
C TRP A 45 8.18 13.79 16.04
N LEU A 46 7.72 13.75 17.29
CA LEU A 46 6.56 12.93 17.66
C LEU A 46 5.29 13.73 17.43
N THR A 47 4.55 13.36 16.40
CA THR A 47 3.19 13.83 16.16
C THR A 47 2.23 12.93 16.92
N ARG A 48 1.77 13.42 18.08
CA ARG A 48 0.71 12.76 18.85
C ARG A 48 -0.64 13.16 18.30
N TRP A 49 -1.39 12.18 17.76
CA TRP A 49 -2.61 12.45 17.03
C TRP A 49 -3.64 13.30 17.79
N SER A 50 -3.65 13.22 19.12
CA SER A 50 -4.48 14.02 20.03
C SER A 50 -4.33 15.55 19.86
N LYS A 51 -3.26 16.04 19.22
CA LYS A 51 -2.99 17.48 19.03
C LYS A 51 -3.04 17.94 17.56
N THR A 52 -3.37 17.06 16.64
CA THR A 52 -3.24 17.29 15.19
C THR A 52 -4.55 17.73 14.51
N PRO A 53 -4.50 18.67 13.55
CA PRO A 53 -5.67 19.13 12.80
C PRO A 53 -6.38 18.03 11.99
N GLU A 54 -5.72 16.92 11.66
CA GLU A 54 -6.24 15.84 10.81
C GLU A 54 -7.42 15.08 11.43
N LEU A 55 -7.65 15.23 12.74
CA LEU A 55 -8.83 14.74 13.45
C LEU A 55 -10.00 15.73 13.44
N LYS A 56 -9.82 16.95 12.91
CA LYS A 56 -10.95 17.84 12.61
C LYS A 56 -11.70 17.27 11.41
N LYS A 57 -13.01 17.50 11.39
CA LYS A 57 -13.91 17.09 10.30
C LYS A 57 -13.30 17.54 8.97
N ARG A 58 -12.84 16.59 8.15
CA ARG A 58 -12.23 16.91 6.85
C ARG A 58 -13.29 17.47 5.91
N GLU A 59 -12.99 18.63 5.33
CA GLU A 59 -13.85 19.25 4.31
C GLU A 59 -13.76 18.51 2.97
N MET A 60 -12.64 17.85 2.71
CA MET A 60 -12.40 17.04 1.53
C MET A 60 -11.92 15.62 1.92
N LEU A 61 -12.55 14.61 1.34
CA LEU A 61 -12.15 13.22 1.46
C LEU A 61 -11.27 12.85 0.25
N SER A 62 -10.06 12.36 0.51
CA SER A 62 -9.13 11.94 -0.55
C SER A 62 -9.16 10.42 -0.71
N GLY A 63 -9.13 9.95 -1.96
CA GLY A 63 -8.95 8.54 -2.30
C GLY A 63 -7.49 8.08 -2.27
N GLY A 64 -6.54 9.00 -2.48
CA GLY A 64 -5.11 8.69 -2.52
C GLY A 64 -4.40 8.75 -1.16
N GLY A 65 -5.10 9.17 -0.09
CA GLY A 65 -4.49 9.28 1.23
C GLY A 65 -5.49 9.62 2.33
N GLY A 66 -5.09 9.34 3.58
CA GLY A 66 -5.87 9.72 4.76
C GLY A 66 -6.93 8.71 5.19
N LEU A 67 -6.89 7.48 4.68
CA LEU A 67 -7.61 6.35 5.25
C LEU A 67 -6.87 5.88 6.51
N TYR A 68 -7.58 5.78 7.64
CA TYR A 68 -7.03 5.19 8.87
C TYR A 68 -7.68 3.83 9.11
N ARG A 69 -6.88 2.77 9.16
CA ARG A 69 -7.38 1.40 9.27
C ARG A 69 -6.53 0.51 10.15
N HIS A 70 -7.18 -0.52 10.66
CA HIS A 70 -6.52 -1.67 11.26
C HIS A 70 -5.91 -2.54 10.15
N VAL A 71 -4.92 -3.35 10.52
CA VAL A 71 -4.28 -4.38 9.68
C VAL A 71 -5.30 -5.22 8.87
N ARG A 72 -6.53 -5.40 9.37
CA ARG A 72 -7.58 -6.20 8.69
C ARG A 72 -8.12 -5.63 7.37
N LEU A 73 -7.90 -4.35 7.03
CA LEU A 73 -8.20 -3.88 5.67
C LEU A 73 -7.32 -4.60 4.63
N LEU A 74 -6.13 -5.01 5.05
CA LEU A 74 -5.13 -5.64 4.18
C LEU A 74 -5.48 -7.10 3.87
N SER A 75 -6.48 -7.67 4.54
CA SER A 75 -7.11 -8.95 4.17
C SER A 75 -7.81 -8.91 2.81
N PHE A 76 -8.19 -7.73 2.30
CA PHE A 76 -8.60 -7.58 0.90
C PHE A 76 -7.43 -7.79 -0.06
N LEU A 77 -6.21 -7.40 0.31
CA LEU A 77 -5.02 -7.67 -0.51
C LEU A 77 -4.68 -9.16 -0.51
N PHE A 78 -4.81 -9.83 0.65
CA PHE A 78 -4.75 -11.30 0.73
C PHE A 78 -5.81 -11.98 -0.14
N TYR A 79 -7.02 -11.45 -0.20
CA TYR A 79 -8.09 -11.96 -1.08
C TYR A 79 -7.74 -11.87 -2.58
N VAL A 80 -7.07 -10.80 -3.05
CA VAL A 80 -6.59 -10.70 -4.44
C VAL A 80 -5.54 -11.78 -4.77
N VAL A 81 -4.77 -12.22 -3.77
CA VAL A 81 -3.73 -13.25 -3.89
C VAL A 81 -4.32 -14.65 -3.87
N GLU A 82 -5.39 -14.82 -3.10
CA GLU A 82 -6.00 -16.11 -2.77
C GLU A 82 -7.27 -16.37 -3.60
N SER A 83 -7.31 -15.88 -4.84
CA SER A 83 -8.31 -16.21 -5.88
C SER A 83 -8.38 -17.70 -6.25
N GLY A 84 -7.82 -18.56 -5.40
CA GLY A 84 -8.00 -20.00 -5.36
C GLY A 84 -9.10 -20.54 -4.42
N ARG A 85 -9.76 -19.76 -3.52
CA ARG A 85 -11.02 -20.11 -2.74
C ARG A 85 -11.21 -19.18 -1.51
N THR A 86 -12.40 -18.84 -0.96
CA THR A 86 -13.83 -19.20 -1.14
C THR A 86 -14.70 -17.93 -0.96
N GLU A 87 -15.78 -17.79 -1.73
CA GLU A 87 -16.92 -16.83 -1.61
C GLU A 87 -16.88 -15.51 -2.41
N ALA A 88 -15.98 -15.32 -3.37
CA ALA A 88 -16.01 -14.12 -4.19
C ALA A 88 -16.51 -14.34 -5.62
N PRO A 89 -17.19 -13.35 -6.24
CA PRO A 89 -17.58 -13.42 -7.65
C PRO A 89 -16.38 -13.56 -8.60
N GLU A 90 -16.49 -14.44 -9.59
CA GLU A 90 -15.50 -14.67 -10.67
C GLU A 90 -15.02 -13.37 -11.35
N SER A 91 -15.89 -12.35 -11.43
CA SER A 91 -15.55 -11.04 -11.98
C SER A 91 -14.47 -10.28 -11.18
N LEU A 92 -14.35 -10.53 -9.87
CA LEU A 92 -13.32 -9.88 -9.04
C LEU A 92 -11.92 -10.41 -9.35
N ASP A 93 -11.78 -11.66 -9.80
CA ASP A 93 -10.50 -12.24 -10.16
C ASP A 93 -9.98 -11.65 -11.49
N GLU A 94 -10.87 -11.41 -12.45
CA GLU A 94 -10.53 -10.70 -13.70
C GLU A 94 -10.15 -9.24 -13.42
N ASP A 95 -10.94 -8.54 -12.59
CA ASP A 95 -10.64 -7.16 -12.20
C ASP A 95 -9.30 -7.07 -11.45
N ALA A 96 -9.02 -8.01 -10.53
CA ALA A 96 -7.75 -8.14 -9.84
C ALA A 96 -6.56 -8.29 -10.81
N CYS A 97 -6.67 -9.21 -11.76
CA CYS A 97 -5.65 -9.40 -12.80
C CYS A 97 -5.45 -8.13 -13.63
N MET A 98 -6.53 -7.44 -13.98
CA MET A 98 -6.47 -6.16 -14.69
C MET A 98 -5.78 -5.08 -13.85
N MET A 99 -6.07 -4.99 -12.56
CA MET A 99 -5.41 -4.03 -11.67
C MET A 99 -3.90 -4.30 -11.54
N ALA A 100 -3.50 -5.57 -11.53
CA ALA A 100 -2.12 -6.03 -11.40
C ALA A 100 -1.34 -6.10 -12.73
N SER A 101 -1.98 -5.76 -13.86
CA SER A 101 -1.34 -5.75 -15.19
C SER A 101 -0.71 -4.39 -15.50
N ASN A 102 0.36 -4.36 -16.30
CA ASN A 102 0.95 -3.10 -16.76
C ASN A 102 0.04 -2.42 -17.78
N HIS A 103 -0.35 -1.18 -17.50
CA HIS A 103 -1.18 -0.37 -18.41
C HIS A 103 -0.38 0.77 -19.07
N LEU A 104 0.94 0.78 -18.91
CA LEU A 104 1.80 1.73 -19.62
C LEU A 104 1.88 1.39 -21.12
N PRO A 105 1.87 2.39 -22.01
CA PRO A 105 1.95 2.18 -23.46
C PRO A 105 3.16 1.35 -23.86
N ASP A 106 3.01 0.48 -24.86
CA ASP A 106 4.08 -0.37 -25.40
C ASP A 106 4.79 -1.25 -24.34
N ASN A 107 4.11 -1.54 -23.21
CA ASN A 107 4.68 -2.25 -22.07
C ASN A 107 5.95 -1.60 -21.48
N LYS A 108 6.02 -0.27 -21.55
CA LYS A 108 7.12 0.53 -20.99
C LYS A 108 7.19 0.42 -19.46
N ASP A 109 8.35 0.75 -18.92
CA ASP A 109 8.53 0.96 -17.49
C ASP A 109 8.38 2.43 -17.08
N LEU A 110 8.37 2.68 -15.76
CA LEU A 110 8.19 4.00 -15.18
C LEU A 110 9.34 4.96 -15.48
N THR A 111 10.55 4.49 -15.80
CA THR A 111 11.64 5.40 -16.20
C THR A 111 11.44 5.96 -17.61
N GLU A 112 10.75 5.23 -18.47
CA GLU A 112 10.43 5.67 -19.83
C GLU A 112 9.24 6.65 -19.86
N MET A 113 8.44 6.69 -18.79
CA MET A 113 7.22 7.49 -18.69
C MET A 113 7.31 8.65 -17.69
N SER A 114 8.19 8.57 -16.68
CA SER A 114 8.31 9.58 -15.62
C SER A 114 9.59 10.42 -15.74
N GLN A 115 9.44 11.73 -15.63
CA GLN A 115 10.55 12.69 -15.59
C GLN A 115 11.15 12.89 -14.19
N SER A 116 10.56 12.31 -13.14
CA SER A 116 11.02 12.52 -11.75
C SER A 116 10.78 11.28 -10.87
N GLY A 117 11.83 10.85 -10.19
CA GLY A 117 11.80 9.78 -9.19
C GLY A 117 11.29 10.31 -7.84
N PHE A 118 10.06 9.96 -7.48
CA PHE A 118 9.47 10.29 -6.16
C PHE A 118 9.47 9.11 -5.19
N SER A 119 9.88 7.92 -5.63
CA SER A 119 9.85 6.69 -4.84
C SER A 119 11.21 6.38 -4.19
N GLU A 120 11.13 5.69 -3.06
CA GLU A 120 12.25 5.01 -2.38
C GLU A 120 12.80 3.85 -3.22
N THR A 121 11.98 3.26 -4.11
CA THR A 121 12.32 2.15 -5.00
C THR A 121 12.64 2.63 -6.42
N THR A 122 13.49 1.87 -7.13
CA THR A 122 13.79 2.14 -8.54
C THR A 122 12.54 2.04 -9.42
N TYR A 123 12.53 2.82 -10.49
CA TYR A 123 11.51 2.78 -11.54
C TYR A 123 11.89 1.87 -12.70
N GLN A 124 13.16 1.44 -12.79
CA GLN A 124 13.63 0.55 -13.85
C GLN A 124 13.03 -0.84 -13.68
N GLY A 125 12.47 -1.39 -14.76
CA GLY A 125 11.80 -2.68 -14.71
C GLY A 125 10.51 -2.69 -13.89
N VAL A 126 9.94 -1.52 -13.58
CA VAL A 126 8.67 -1.36 -12.85
C VAL A 126 7.65 -0.65 -13.74
N GLY A 127 6.55 -1.33 -14.05
CA GLY A 127 5.39 -0.77 -14.73
C GLY A 127 4.35 -0.22 -13.75
N PHE A 128 3.20 0.17 -14.29
CA PHE A 128 2.11 0.72 -13.50
C PHE A 128 0.75 0.13 -13.93
N GLY A 129 0.08 -0.50 -12.97
CA GLY A 129 -1.27 -1.01 -13.13
C GLY A 129 -2.35 -0.05 -12.65
N LEU A 130 -3.55 -0.55 -12.43
CA LEU A 130 -4.66 0.28 -11.92
C LEU A 130 -4.57 0.41 -10.40
N GLY A 131 -3.66 1.29 -9.94
CA GLY A 131 -3.46 1.62 -8.53
C GLY A 131 -2.23 0.98 -7.89
N PHE A 132 -1.44 0.20 -8.63
CA PHE A 132 -0.28 -0.53 -8.12
C PHE A 132 0.94 -0.37 -9.03
N SER A 133 2.13 -0.43 -8.44
CA SER A 133 3.36 -0.72 -9.20
C SER A 133 3.39 -2.19 -9.55
N VAL A 134 3.90 -2.54 -10.73
CA VAL A 134 4.00 -3.93 -11.22
C VAL A 134 5.43 -4.22 -11.66
N ILE A 135 6.03 -5.31 -11.20
CA ILE A 135 7.39 -5.69 -11.60
C ILE A 135 7.37 -6.34 -12.99
N LEU A 136 8.05 -5.72 -13.95
CA LEU A 136 8.21 -6.23 -15.32
C LEU A 136 9.51 -7.00 -15.49
N ASP A 137 10.59 -6.52 -14.85
CA ASP A 137 11.93 -7.07 -14.99
C ASP A 137 12.71 -6.97 -13.66
N PRO A 138 12.76 -8.06 -12.88
CA PRO A 138 13.50 -8.11 -11.61
C PRO A 138 15.01 -7.84 -11.72
N VAL A 139 15.62 -8.13 -12.88
CA VAL A 139 17.05 -7.88 -13.05
C VAL A 139 17.31 -6.37 -13.10
N LYS A 140 16.45 -5.65 -13.82
CA LYS A 140 16.50 -4.18 -13.87
C LYS A 140 16.16 -3.52 -12.54
N THR A 141 15.31 -4.14 -11.72
CA THR A 141 14.94 -3.56 -10.42
C THR A 141 16.07 -3.62 -9.39
N GLN A 142 17.09 -4.45 -9.62
CA GLN A 142 18.21 -4.68 -8.69
C GLN A 142 17.75 -5.03 -7.27
N SER A 143 16.62 -5.73 -7.17
CA SER A 143 15.95 -6.08 -5.94
C SER A 143 15.50 -7.54 -5.99
N LEU A 144 15.40 -8.20 -4.83
CA LEU A 144 14.81 -9.53 -4.75
C LEU A 144 13.29 -9.37 -4.90
N THR A 145 12.79 -9.58 -6.12
CA THR A 145 11.38 -9.41 -6.50
C THR A 145 11.00 -10.44 -7.57
N GLY A 146 9.72 -10.79 -7.67
CA GLY A 146 9.19 -11.64 -8.74
C GLY A 146 8.67 -10.86 -9.96
N ILE A 147 8.73 -11.44 -11.16
CA ILE A 147 7.98 -10.92 -12.32
C ILE A 147 6.49 -10.97 -11.99
N GLY A 148 5.75 -9.89 -12.28
CA GLY A 148 4.32 -9.78 -12.01
C GLY A 148 3.97 -9.50 -10.54
N GLU A 149 4.97 -9.39 -9.67
CA GLU A 149 4.75 -8.87 -8.32
C GLU A 149 4.17 -7.47 -8.39
N TYR A 150 3.15 -7.18 -7.59
CA TYR A 150 2.54 -5.85 -7.55
C TYR A 150 2.35 -5.36 -6.13
N GLY A 151 2.35 -4.05 -5.96
CA GLY A 151 2.32 -3.46 -4.63
C GLY A 151 2.16 -1.96 -4.63
N TRP A 152 2.11 -1.40 -3.42
CA TRP A 152 2.13 0.04 -3.22
C TRP A 152 2.68 0.39 -1.84
N GLY A 153 2.96 1.67 -1.64
CA GLY A 153 3.41 2.16 -0.34
C GLY A 153 2.78 3.48 0.04
N GLY A 154 2.75 3.73 1.34
CA GLY A 154 2.27 4.97 1.93
C GLY A 154 3.42 5.87 2.35
N ALA A 155 3.13 7.17 2.45
CA ALA A 155 4.12 8.16 2.87
C ALA A 155 4.69 7.86 4.26
N ALA A 156 3.88 7.32 5.17
CA ALA A 156 4.28 6.99 6.54
C ALA A 156 5.09 5.68 6.64
N SER A 157 5.91 5.37 5.63
CA SER A 157 6.76 4.17 5.54
C SER A 157 5.99 2.84 5.64
N THR A 158 4.72 2.84 5.24
CA THR A 158 3.94 1.60 5.06
C THR A 158 4.18 1.04 3.67
N VAL A 159 4.21 -0.27 3.52
CA VAL A 159 4.35 -0.93 2.22
C VAL A 159 3.60 -2.26 2.22
N PHE A 160 3.09 -2.64 1.06
CA PHE A 160 2.70 -4.02 0.80
C PHE A 160 3.12 -4.43 -0.61
N TRP A 161 3.29 -5.72 -0.81
CA TRP A 161 3.35 -6.33 -2.13
C TRP A 161 2.74 -7.72 -2.11
N VAL A 162 2.38 -8.17 -3.31
CA VAL A 162 1.86 -9.49 -3.61
C VAL A 162 2.78 -10.11 -4.64
N ASN A 163 3.27 -11.30 -4.34
CA ASN A 163 3.92 -12.16 -5.32
C ASN A 163 2.99 -13.35 -5.62
N PRO A 164 2.22 -13.31 -6.72
CA PRO A 164 1.26 -14.36 -7.01
C PRO A 164 1.93 -15.69 -7.37
N LYS A 165 3.17 -15.66 -7.88
CA LYS A 165 3.93 -16.86 -8.25
C LYS A 165 4.35 -17.67 -7.02
N GLU A 166 4.71 -16.97 -5.95
CA GLU A 166 5.13 -17.57 -4.68
C GLU A 166 3.98 -17.60 -3.65
N GLU A 167 2.74 -17.34 -4.08
CA GLU A 167 1.52 -17.29 -3.25
C GLU A 167 1.70 -16.46 -1.95
N MET A 168 2.42 -15.35 -2.05
CA MET A 168 2.89 -14.60 -0.89
C MET A 168 2.36 -13.17 -0.87
N VAL A 169 2.00 -12.73 0.34
CA VAL A 169 1.62 -11.34 0.63
C VAL A 169 2.47 -10.82 1.75
N VAL A 170 3.14 -9.69 1.52
CA VAL A 170 3.88 -8.99 2.55
C VAL A 170 3.21 -7.67 2.83
N ILE A 171 3.00 -7.39 4.11
CA ILE A 171 2.42 -6.16 4.60
C ILE A 171 3.28 -5.68 5.76
N PHE A 172 3.80 -4.47 5.63
CA PHE A 172 4.58 -3.82 6.65
C PHE A 172 3.99 -2.46 6.98
N LEU A 173 3.66 -2.26 8.25
CA LEU A 173 3.01 -1.07 8.75
C LEU A 173 3.89 -0.35 9.75
N THR A 174 4.13 0.93 9.48
CA THR A 174 4.81 1.84 10.40
C THR A 174 4.10 3.19 10.39
N GLN A 175 4.64 4.14 11.15
CA GLN A 175 4.19 5.52 11.17
C GLN A 175 5.43 6.43 11.17
N LEU A 176 6.21 6.39 10.10
CA LEU A 176 7.43 7.18 9.95
C LEU A 176 7.44 7.97 8.63
N LEU A 177 7.66 9.28 8.71
CA LEU A 177 7.75 10.19 7.57
C LEU A 177 9.16 10.82 7.43
N PRO A 178 9.57 11.13 6.18
CA PRO A 178 9.04 10.57 4.94
C PRO A 178 9.40 9.09 4.78
N SER A 179 8.79 8.40 3.81
CA SER A 179 9.13 7.01 3.50
C SER A 179 10.59 6.80 3.07
N SER A 180 11.27 7.87 2.65
CA SER A 180 12.69 7.84 2.28
C SER A 180 13.66 7.94 3.47
N THR A 181 13.17 8.08 4.70
CA THR A 181 14.04 8.20 5.89
C THR A 181 14.91 6.97 6.11
N TYR A 182 14.35 5.78 5.94
CA TYR A 182 15.07 4.51 5.98
C TYR A 182 14.68 3.69 4.76
N GLN A 183 15.60 2.88 4.24
CA GLN A 183 15.36 2.03 3.06
C GLN A 183 14.60 0.75 3.43
N VAL A 184 13.55 0.87 4.24
CA VAL A 184 12.88 -0.29 4.83
C VAL A 184 12.28 -1.18 3.76
N ARG A 185 11.78 -0.62 2.65
CA ARG A 185 11.21 -1.44 1.57
C ARG A 185 12.25 -2.33 0.92
N ARG A 186 13.50 -1.88 0.84
CA ARG A 186 14.62 -2.68 0.33
C ARG A 186 15.08 -3.72 1.34
N GLU A 187 15.16 -3.33 2.61
CA GLU A 187 15.58 -4.22 3.71
C GLU A 187 14.59 -5.34 3.99
N LEU A 188 13.32 -5.19 3.61
CA LEU A 188 12.32 -6.24 3.76
C LEU A 188 12.42 -7.33 2.68
N ARG A 189 13.05 -7.06 1.53
CA ARG A 189 13.11 -8.00 0.40
C ARG A 189 13.79 -9.34 0.69
N PRO A 190 14.86 -9.42 1.51
CA PRO A 190 15.43 -10.70 1.88
C PRO A 190 14.49 -11.60 2.70
N PHE A 191 13.44 -11.06 3.35
CA PHE A 191 12.49 -11.89 4.10
C PHE A 191 11.68 -12.81 3.18
N ASP A 192 11.50 -12.43 1.91
CA ASP A 192 10.80 -13.24 0.91
C ASP A 192 11.47 -14.62 0.72
N LEU A 193 12.80 -14.71 0.88
CA LEU A 193 13.54 -15.99 0.77
C LEU A 193 13.33 -16.93 1.96
N PHE A 194 13.01 -16.41 3.15
CA PHE A 194 12.90 -17.24 4.35
C PHE A 194 11.54 -17.91 4.52
N PHE A 195 10.50 -17.41 3.84
CA PHE A 195 9.13 -17.93 3.96
C PHE A 195 8.72 -18.84 2.80
N VAL A 196 9.47 -18.87 1.70
CA VAL A 196 9.21 -19.77 0.56
C VAL A 196 9.75 -21.19 0.80
N ASP A 197 10.71 -21.35 1.72
CA ASP A 197 11.36 -22.63 2.03
C ASP A 197 10.81 -23.34 3.31
N ALA A 198 9.67 -22.91 3.86
CA ALA A 198 9.08 -23.43 5.11
C ALA A 198 7.75 -24.17 4.88
#